data_AF-A0A1I7ZA99-F1
#
_entry.id   AF-A0A1I7ZA99-F1
#
_cell.length_a   1.000
_cell.length_b   1.000
_cell.length_c   1.000
_cell.angle_alpha   90.00
_cell.angle_beta   90.00
_cell.angle_gamma   90.00
#
_symmetry.space_group_name_H-M   'P 1'
#
loop_
_entity.id
_entity.type
_entity.pdbx_description
1 polymer ?
#
loop_
_entity_poly.entity_id
_entity_poly.type
_entity_poly.pdbx_seq_one_letter_code
_entity_poly.pdbx_strand_id
1 'polypeptide(L)'
;MVPPEEVLEDTSFYAFNFVFRSLMLDVRSSHILRPSWMVESPRGHSRTRMSRDRLCSPSASPSKHITVVDVYDLAASIGKDFEMLIDQFGKEAIIPIMPKVISALETLESLANFNEKENEEIIDLQKTIDRLENDKQIKMQDRMRFDLELEQVEENYKKEINDLWAMVKKLQGENKHLSSALAEHRNKESEADADSANGQGIREAEIQIIEDLRDENQRRKDELKTLQHDAEESKVEVESLHNNIEKLIRQNQELLRKNSSLQKHGRLLVQEKTEFHRRLQSVEEQNIQLRNLLNDTSRACKDLQTQKLQEDDPENAPRFTLAELREVLQEKNMLKGRVLELEEQLEQLRPASTESDRKSDIESQIRTSQSTPQLSMPPSSSAPSEDSVSEECVVYGPINREPEEKLKPWKYERKDSGVRRFFRFFYKGTYSPRRESSSTSTPVPIPAHPLGN
;
A
#
# COMPACT_ATOMS: atom_id res chain seq x y z
N MET A 1 5.04 -47.59 -74.84
CA MET A 1 5.20 -46.18 -74.42
C MET A 1 4.44 -46.02 -73.11
N VAL A 2 5.17 -45.86 -72.02
CA VAL A 2 4.66 -45.64 -70.66
C VAL A 2 4.89 -44.15 -70.37
N PRO A 3 3.88 -43.35 -69.96
CA PRO A 3 4.11 -41.97 -69.52
C PRO A 3 4.53 -41.94 -68.04
N PRO A 4 5.25 -40.89 -67.59
CA PRO A 4 5.97 -40.90 -66.33
C PRO A 4 5.07 -40.56 -65.13
N GLU A 5 5.39 -41.13 -63.98
CA GLU A 5 4.85 -40.77 -62.65
C GLU A 5 5.27 -39.34 -62.28
N GLU A 6 4.30 -38.46 -62.03
CA GLU A 6 4.52 -37.16 -61.40
C GLU A 6 4.78 -37.34 -59.91
N VAL A 7 6.04 -37.08 -59.51
CA VAL A 7 6.44 -36.91 -58.11
C VAL A 7 5.87 -35.57 -57.62
N LEU A 8 4.78 -35.63 -56.85
CA LEU A 8 4.31 -34.51 -56.03
C LEU A 8 5.28 -34.36 -54.83
N GLU A 9 6.36 -33.61 -55.01
CA GLU A 9 7.23 -33.21 -53.91
C GLU A 9 6.49 -32.26 -52.94
N ASP A 10 6.61 -32.59 -51.65
CA ASP A 10 6.02 -31.92 -50.48
C ASP A 10 6.41 -30.44 -50.36
N THR A 11 5.66 -29.56 -51.03
CA THR A 11 5.73 -28.10 -50.84
C THR A 11 5.47 -27.65 -49.39
N SER A 12 4.76 -28.46 -48.60
CA SER A 12 4.54 -28.21 -47.16
C SER A 12 5.80 -28.40 -46.30
N PHE A 13 6.72 -29.26 -46.72
CA PHE A 13 7.94 -29.58 -45.97
C PHE A 13 9.01 -28.49 -46.16
N TYR A 14 9.14 -27.96 -47.38
CA TYR A 14 10.02 -26.82 -47.66
C TYR A 14 9.50 -25.51 -47.04
N ALA A 15 8.18 -25.32 -46.95
CA ALA A 15 7.58 -24.17 -46.27
C ALA A 15 7.80 -24.21 -44.75
N PHE A 16 7.77 -25.41 -44.14
CA PHE A 16 8.14 -25.63 -42.74
C PHE A 16 9.59 -25.20 -42.49
N ASN A 17 10.52 -25.71 -43.31
CA ASN A 17 11.94 -25.41 -43.21
C ASN A 17 12.25 -23.91 -43.42
N PHE A 18 11.51 -23.22 -44.29
CA PHE A 18 11.67 -21.78 -44.55
C PHE A 18 11.14 -20.88 -43.43
N VAL A 19 9.97 -21.21 -42.85
CA VAL A 19 9.35 -20.45 -41.75
C VAL A 19 10.08 -20.70 -40.43
N PHE A 20 10.50 -21.95 -40.18
CA PHE A 20 11.30 -22.32 -39.02
C PHE A 20 12.69 -21.67 -39.05
N ARG A 21 13.35 -21.61 -40.23
CA ARG A 21 14.59 -20.83 -40.41
C ARG A 21 14.38 -19.32 -40.29
N SER A 22 13.30 -18.75 -40.83
CA SER A 22 13.02 -17.30 -40.72
C SER A 22 12.76 -16.85 -39.29
N LEU A 23 11.99 -17.63 -38.52
CA LEU A 23 11.71 -17.33 -37.10
C LEU A 23 12.96 -17.50 -36.21
N MET A 24 13.83 -18.48 -36.49
CA MET A 24 15.13 -18.64 -35.84
C MET A 24 16.12 -17.48 -36.13
N LEU A 25 16.03 -16.87 -37.31
CA LEU A 25 16.85 -15.72 -37.71
C LEU A 25 16.30 -14.39 -37.14
N ASP A 26 14.98 -14.23 -37.06
CA ASP A 26 14.34 -13.04 -36.48
C ASP A 26 14.51 -12.94 -34.95
N VAL A 27 14.49 -14.07 -34.23
CA VAL A 27 14.77 -14.11 -32.78
C VAL A 27 16.24 -13.81 -32.49
N ARG A 28 17.16 -14.25 -33.35
CA ARG A 28 18.59 -13.88 -33.27
C ARG A 28 18.86 -12.42 -33.64
N SER A 29 18.13 -11.82 -34.58
CA SER A 29 18.28 -10.40 -34.94
C SER A 29 17.67 -9.44 -33.91
N SER A 30 16.61 -9.85 -33.19
CA SER A 30 15.87 -8.96 -32.30
C SER A 30 16.50 -8.75 -30.91
N HIS A 31 17.53 -9.55 -30.54
CA HIS A 31 18.18 -9.43 -29.22
C HIS A 31 19.72 -9.52 -29.22
N ILE A 32 20.39 -9.26 -30.35
CA ILE A 32 21.84 -8.94 -30.33
C ILE A 32 21.99 -7.43 -30.08
N LEU A 33 21.94 -7.04 -28.81
CA LEU A 33 22.64 -5.87 -28.26
C LEU A 33 22.91 -6.14 -26.77
N ARG A 34 23.88 -7.03 -26.50
CA ARG A 34 24.60 -7.03 -25.23
C ARG A 34 25.83 -6.13 -25.41
N PRO A 35 26.03 -5.07 -24.60
CA PRO A 35 27.22 -4.25 -24.69
C PRO A 35 28.49 -5.06 -24.40
N SER A 36 29.48 -4.91 -25.28
CA SER A 36 30.84 -5.41 -25.12
C SER A 36 31.58 -4.60 -24.06
N TRP A 37 31.41 -4.95 -22.80
CA TRP A 37 32.42 -4.76 -21.76
C TRP A 37 32.09 -5.68 -20.57
N MET A 38 32.78 -6.80 -20.48
CA MET A 38 33.31 -7.35 -19.22
C MET A 38 34.12 -8.58 -19.61
N VAL A 39 35.39 -8.30 -19.85
CA VAL A 39 36.47 -9.29 -19.92
C VAL A 39 36.60 -9.91 -18.52
N GLU A 40 36.48 -11.23 -18.45
CA GLU A 40 36.92 -12.02 -17.29
C GLU A 40 38.45 -12.04 -17.19
N SER A 41 38.98 -11.85 -15.98
CA SER A 41 40.12 -12.59 -15.37
C SER A 41 40.55 -11.93 -14.04
N PRO A 42 41.33 -12.59 -13.16
CA PRO A 42 41.07 -13.87 -12.52
C PRO A 42 41.28 -13.81 -10.97
N ARG A 43 40.92 -14.92 -10.31
CA ARG A 43 41.09 -15.31 -8.89
C ARG A 43 42.13 -14.57 -8.04
N GLY A 44 41.74 -14.21 -6.81
CA GLY A 44 42.66 -13.83 -5.72
C GLY A 44 42.03 -13.80 -4.32
N HIS A 45 42.36 -14.82 -3.52
CA HIS A 45 42.51 -14.90 -2.05
C HIS A 45 41.72 -14.00 -1.07
N SER A 46 40.95 -14.70 -0.23
CA SER A 46 40.87 -14.61 1.24
C SER A 46 40.92 -13.24 1.94
N ARG A 47 39.80 -12.83 2.54
CA ARG A 47 39.81 -12.22 3.88
C ARG A 47 38.48 -12.37 4.62
N THR A 48 38.62 -12.98 5.79
CA THR A 48 37.63 -13.26 6.82
C THR A 48 36.98 -11.98 7.35
N ARG A 49 35.65 -11.94 7.45
CA ARG A 49 34.97 -11.18 8.51
C ARG A 49 33.67 -11.88 8.89
N MET A 50 33.60 -12.27 10.15
CA MET A 50 32.51 -13.02 10.74
C MET A 50 31.30 -12.14 11.06
N SER A 51 30.14 -12.79 11.04
CA SER A 51 28.94 -12.53 11.84
C SER A 51 27.87 -11.62 11.23
N ARG A 52 26.91 -12.26 10.55
CA ARG A 52 25.58 -12.54 11.14
C ARG A 52 24.87 -13.63 10.33
N ASP A 53 24.91 -14.85 10.85
CA ASP A 53 24.05 -15.95 10.41
C ASP A 53 22.58 -15.64 10.72
N ARG A 54 21.75 -15.79 9.67
CA ARG A 54 20.28 -15.94 9.56
C ARG A 54 19.89 -15.17 8.29
N LEU A 55 19.82 -15.79 7.12
CA LEU A 55 18.79 -16.77 6.73
C LEU A 55 19.37 -17.76 5.71
N CYS A 56 19.54 -19.01 6.12
CA CYS A 56 19.57 -20.11 5.16
C CYS A 56 18.13 -20.32 4.71
N SER A 57 17.79 -19.97 3.47
CA SER A 57 16.50 -20.33 2.88
C SER A 57 16.49 -21.83 2.56
N PRO A 58 15.61 -22.63 3.18
CA PRO A 58 15.43 -24.02 2.82
C PRO A 58 14.51 -24.08 1.59
N SER A 59 15.07 -23.92 0.40
CA SER A 59 14.53 -24.40 -0.91
C SER A 59 15.08 -23.56 -2.08
N ALA A 60 16.36 -23.70 -2.39
CA ALA A 60 16.81 -23.45 -3.76
C ALA A 60 16.36 -24.64 -4.63
N SER A 61 15.05 -24.82 -4.78
CA SER A 61 14.50 -25.73 -5.77
C SER A 61 14.90 -25.16 -7.13
N PRO A 62 15.67 -25.88 -7.98
CA PRO A 62 16.14 -25.37 -9.27
C PRO A 62 14.97 -24.94 -10.19
N SER A 63 13.76 -25.43 -9.90
CA SER A 63 12.51 -25.05 -10.55
C SER A 63 12.06 -23.60 -10.32
N LYS A 64 12.54 -22.89 -9.30
CA LYS A 64 12.15 -21.48 -9.03
C LYS A 64 12.88 -20.47 -9.91
N HIS A 65 13.95 -20.90 -10.58
CA HIS A 65 14.78 -20.06 -11.44
C HIS A 65 14.53 -20.29 -12.94
N ILE A 66 13.66 -21.24 -13.29
CA ILE A 66 13.26 -21.46 -14.68
C ILE A 66 12.46 -20.22 -15.13
N THR A 67 13.01 -19.51 -16.10
CA THR A 67 12.36 -18.35 -16.72
C THR A 67 11.57 -18.80 -17.93
N VAL A 68 10.69 -17.94 -18.41
CA VAL A 68 9.95 -18.17 -19.65
C VAL A 68 10.92 -18.40 -20.83
N VAL A 69 12.07 -17.73 -20.83
CA VAL A 69 13.12 -17.87 -21.85
C VAL A 69 13.69 -19.30 -21.87
N ASP A 70 13.97 -19.87 -20.70
CA ASP A 70 14.50 -21.23 -20.60
C ASP A 70 13.51 -22.27 -21.17
N VAL A 71 12.20 -22.04 -21.01
CA VAL A 71 11.15 -22.91 -21.59
C VAL A 71 11.14 -22.83 -23.11
N TYR A 72 11.37 -21.64 -23.69
CA TYR A 72 11.47 -21.47 -25.14
C TYR A 72 12.74 -22.11 -25.70
N ASP A 73 13.88 -22.03 -25.00
CA ASP A 73 15.12 -22.70 -25.40
C ASP A 73 14.99 -24.23 -25.35
N LEU A 74 14.33 -24.76 -24.31
CA LEU A 74 13.99 -26.19 -24.22
C LEU A 74 13.06 -26.61 -25.36
N ALA A 75 12.02 -25.82 -25.66
CA ALA A 75 11.11 -26.10 -26.77
C ALA A 75 11.83 -26.12 -28.13
N ALA A 76 12.80 -25.23 -28.34
CA ALA A 76 13.63 -25.20 -29.54
C ALA A 76 14.53 -26.43 -29.67
N SER A 77 15.16 -26.87 -28.56
CA SER A 77 15.96 -28.10 -28.54
C SER A 77 15.10 -29.33 -28.86
N ILE A 78 13.93 -29.45 -28.21
CA ILE A 78 12.99 -30.56 -28.43
C ILE A 78 12.48 -30.56 -29.89
N GLY A 79 12.19 -29.39 -30.45
CA GLY A 79 11.79 -29.25 -31.84
C GLY A 79 12.83 -29.77 -32.83
N LYS A 80 14.12 -29.52 -32.55
CA LYS A 80 15.24 -30.03 -33.36
C LYS A 80 15.37 -31.56 -33.29
N ASP A 81 15.16 -32.13 -32.11
CA ASP A 81 15.17 -33.59 -31.95
C ASP A 81 13.97 -34.24 -32.67
N PHE A 82 12.81 -33.58 -32.68
CA PHE A 82 11.67 -34.03 -33.48
C PHE A 82 11.91 -33.95 -34.98
N GLU A 83 12.60 -32.91 -35.48
CA GLU A 83 13.01 -32.83 -36.87
C GLU A 83 13.87 -34.05 -37.27
N MET A 84 14.89 -34.37 -36.46
CA MET A 84 15.73 -35.55 -36.68
C MET A 84 14.97 -36.88 -36.66
N LEU A 85 13.94 -37.01 -35.81
CA LEU A 85 13.11 -38.20 -35.72
C LEU A 85 12.12 -38.31 -36.87
N ILE A 86 11.56 -37.18 -37.33
CA ILE A 86 10.68 -37.12 -38.49
C ILE A 86 11.45 -37.55 -39.75
N ASP A 87 12.69 -37.07 -39.91
CA ASP A 87 13.54 -37.42 -41.05
C ASP A 87 13.86 -38.92 -41.10
N GLN A 88 13.98 -39.59 -39.95
CA GLN A 88 14.35 -41.02 -39.86
C GLN A 88 13.15 -41.97 -39.87
N PHE A 89 12.04 -41.61 -39.20
CA PHE A 89 10.92 -42.52 -38.93
C PHE A 89 9.60 -42.04 -39.54
N GLY A 90 9.60 -40.91 -40.24
CA GLY A 90 8.42 -40.28 -40.79
C GLY A 90 7.58 -39.54 -39.74
N LYS A 91 6.79 -38.56 -40.20
CA LYS A 91 5.98 -37.68 -39.35
C LYS A 91 4.91 -38.40 -38.53
N GLU A 92 4.41 -39.54 -39.00
CA GLU A 92 3.33 -40.31 -38.36
C GLU A 92 3.71 -40.82 -36.96
N ALA A 93 4.99 -41.07 -36.70
CA ALA A 93 5.47 -41.49 -35.40
C ALA A 93 5.46 -40.36 -34.35
N ILE A 94 5.56 -39.10 -34.78
CA ILE A 94 5.71 -37.92 -33.90
C ILE A 94 4.40 -37.17 -33.67
N ILE A 95 3.47 -37.22 -34.64
CA ILE A 95 2.14 -36.60 -34.53
C ILE A 95 1.39 -36.94 -33.22
N PRO A 96 1.35 -38.18 -32.70
CA PRO A 96 0.60 -38.48 -31.47
C PRO A 96 1.28 -38.03 -30.17
N ILE A 97 2.60 -37.82 -30.17
CA ILE A 97 3.34 -37.36 -28.96
C ILE A 97 3.41 -35.84 -28.86
N MET A 98 3.40 -35.15 -30.01
CA MET A 98 3.48 -33.68 -30.09
C MET A 98 2.47 -32.94 -29.19
N PRO A 99 1.16 -33.30 -29.14
CA PRO A 99 0.19 -32.60 -28.30
C PRO A 99 0.50 -32.73 -26.80
N LYS A 100 1.08 -33.87 -26.38
CA LYS A 100 1.46 -34.11 -24.98
C LYS A 100 2.66 -33.26 -24.58
N VAL A 101 3.63 -33.12 -25.48
CA VAL A 101 4.83 -32.29 -25.27
C VAL A 101 4.48 -30.81 -25.29
N ILE A 102 3.59 -30.38 -26.19
CA ILE A 102 3.02 -29.03 -26.17
C ILE A 102 2.32 -28.77 -24.84
N SER A 103 1.44 -29.67 -24.40
CA SER A 103 0.73 -29.51 -23.12
C SER A 103 1.70 -29.41 -21.93
N ALA A 104 2.77 -30.20 -21.92
CA ALA A 104 3.79 -30.14 -20.87
C ALA A 104 4.56 -28.81 -20.90
N LEU A 105 4.98 -28.34 -22.09
CA LEU A 105 5.66 -27.05 -22.25
C LEU A 105 4.74 -25.87 -21.89
N GLU A 106 3.45 -25.94 -22.17
CA GLU A 106 2.48 -24.92 -21.74
C GLU A 106 2.32 -24.87 -20.22
N THR A 107 2.28 -26.05 -19.55
CA THR A 107 2.26 -26.08 -18.09
C THR A 107 3.56 -25.51 -17.51
N LEU A 108 4.70 -25.79 -18.12
CA LEU A 108 6.00 -25.27 -17.69
C LEU A 108 6.10 -23.74 -17.92
N GLU A 109 5.62 -23.23 -19.05
CA GLU A 109 5.52 -21.79 -19.33
C GLU A 109 4.63 -21.09 -18.31
N SER A 110 3.51 -21.71 -17.93
CA SER A 110 2.61 -21.14 -16.90
C SER A 110 3.27 -21.08 -15.53
N LEU A 111 4.04 -22.10 -15.15
CA LEU A 111 4.79 -22.14 -13.89
C LEU A 111 5.96 -21.14 -13.90
N ALA A 112 6.67 -21.00 -15.01
CA ALA A 112 7.74 -20.03 -15.16
C ALA A 112 7.21 -18.58 -15.04
N ASN A 113 6.09 -18.26 -15.70
CA ASN A 113 5.42 -16.96 -15.56
C ASN A 113 4.95 -16.69 -14.12
N PHE A 114 4.46 -17.73 -13.43
CA PHE A 114 4.04 -17.60 -12.04
C PHE A 114 5.24 -17.33 -11.12
N ASN A 115 6.35 -18.05 -11.30
CA ASN A 115 7.58 -17.83 -10.55
C ASN A 115 8.14 -16.41 -10.79
N GLU A 116 8.13 -15.91 -12.03
CA GLU A 116 8.60 -14.54 -12.33
C GLU A 116 7.78 -13.50 -11.55
N LYS A 117 6.45 -13.65 -11.51
CA LYS A 117 5.57 -12.75 -10.74
C LYS A 117 5.78 -12.85 -9.24
N GLU A 118 5.88 -14.05 -8.69
CA GLU A 118 6.20 -14.24 -7.26
C GLU A 118 7.57 -13.62 -6.93
N ASN A 119 8.55 -13.77 -7.81
CA ASN A 119 9.88 -13.21 -7.60
C ASN A 119 9.88 -11.67 -7.68
N GLU A 120 9.08 -11.08 -8.58
CA GLU A 120 8.83 -9.63 -8.59
C GLU A 120 8.18 -9.15 -7.28
N GLU A 121 7.17 -9.86 -6.79
CA GLU A 121 6.51 -9.55 -5.51
C GLU A 121 7.48 -9.66 -4.33
N ILE A 122 8.32 -10.69 -4.30
CA ILE A 122 9.37 -10.85 -3.28
C ILE A 122 10.33 -9.65 -3.31
N ILE A 123 10.76 -9.22 -4.50
CA ILE A 123 11.64 -8.06 -4.65
C ILE A 123 10.96 -6.78 -4.15
N ASP A 124 9.68 -6.58 -4.43
CA ASP A 124 8.95 -5.38 -3.98
C ASP A 124 8.65 -5.40 -2.47
N LEU A 125 8.38 -6.57 -1.89
CA LEU A 125 8.30 -6.75 -0.45
C LEU A 125 9.64 -6.47 0.24
N GLN A 126 10.76 -6.94 -0.32
CA GLN A 126 12.10 -6.64 0.18
C GLN A 126 12.36 -5.13 0.19
N LYS A 127 12.09 -4.43 -0.92
CA LYS A 127 12.21 -2.96 -0.97
C LYS A 127 11.33 -2.26 0.08
N THR A 128 10.15 -2.80 0.34
CA THR A 128 9.22 -2.24 1.33
C THR A 128 9.73 -2.45 2.75
N ILE A 129 10.28 -3.63 3.06
CA ILE A 129 10.95 -3.91 4.32
C ILE A 129 12.12 -2.94 4.53
N ASP A 130 13.00 -2.78 3.54
CA ASP A 130 14.15 -1.88 3.63
C ASP A 130 13.72 -0.43 3.92
N ARG A 131 12.64 0.05 3.30
CA ARG A 131 12.08 1.39 3.58
C ARG A 131 11.55 1.48 5.01
N LEU A 132 10.77 0.50 5.46
CA LEU A 132 10.20 0.48 6.81
C LEU A 132 11.27 0.37 7.90
N GLU A 133 12.34 -0.38 7.64
CA GLU A 133 13.49 -0.49 8.54
C GLU A 133 14.24 0.85 8.65
N ASN A 134 14.47 1.55 7.53
CA ASN A 134 15.04 2.89 7.53
C ASN A 134 14.16 3.90 8.28
N ASP A 135 12.85 3.91 8.01
CA ASP A 135 11.90 4.80 8.72
C ASP A 135 11.88 4.53 10.22
N LYS A 136 11.94 3.26 10.63
CA LYS A 136 12.03 2.85 12.03
C LYS A 136 13.33 3.37 12.65
N GLN A 137 14.45 3.27 11.95
CA GLN A 137 15.75 3.74 12.42
C GLN A 137 15.77 5.26 12.60
N ILE A 138 15.22 6.01 11.65
CA ILE A 138 15.11 7.48 11.72
C ILE A 138 14.24 7.89 12.91
N LYS A 139 13.04 7.30 13.06
CA LYS A 139 12.15 7.58 14.20
C LYS A 139 12.80 7.27 15.55
N MET A 140 13.63 6.23 15.61
CA MET A 140 14.38 5.88 16.81
C MET A 140 15.47 6.92 17.11
N GLN A 141 16.18 7.41 16.10
CA GLN A 141 17.16 8.49 16.27
C GLN A 141 16.49 9.79 16.71
N ASP A 142 15.35 10.16 16.12
CA ASP A 142 14.61 11.36 16.50
C ASP A 142 14.14 11.29 17.95
N ARG A 143 13.70 10.11 18.42
CA ARG A 143 13.37 9.89 19.85
C ARG A 143 14.60 10.08 20.74
N MET A 144 15.73 9.45 20.42
CA MET A 144 16.96 9.63 21.20
C MET A 144 17.40 11.10 21.23
N ARG A 145 17.26 11.81 20.10
CA ARG A 145 17.59 13.23 20.03
C ARG A 145 16.65 14.07 20.90
N PHE A 146 15.36 13.79 20.87
CA PHE A 146 14.38 14.47 21.71
C PHE A 146 14.66 14.24 23.20
N ASP A 147 14.98 13.00 23.58
CA ASP A 147 15.31 12.66 24.97
C ASP A 147 16.57 13.41 25.45
N LEU A 148 17.59 13.54 24.60
CA LEU A 148 18.79 14.34 24.88
C LEU A 148 18.48 15.85 24.99
N GLU A 149 17.67 16.39 24.09
CA GLU A 149 17.25 17.79 24.14
C GLU A 149 16.43 18.07 25.40
N LEU A 150 15.58 17.13 25.81
CA LEU A 150 14.80 17.22 27.05
C LEU A 150 15.71 17.20 28.28
N GLU A 151 16.66 16.26 28.37
CA GLU A 151 17.63 16.18 29.46
C GLU A 151 18.45 17.47 29.57
N GLN A 152 18.89 18.03 28.44
CA GLN A 152 19.61 19.30 28.42
C GLN A 152 18.76 20.47 28.95
N VAL A 153 17.47 20.51 28.63
CA VAL A 153 16.54 21.52 29.17
C VAL A 153 16.35 21.34 30.67
N GLU A 154 16.21 20.10 31.15
CA GLU A 154 16.12 19.82 32.58
C GLU A 154 17.39 20.21 33.35
N GLU A 155 18.58 19.95 32.79
CA GLU A 155 19.85 20.39 33.37
C GLU A 155 19.95 21.91 33.45
N ASN A 156 19.51 22.61 32.39
CA ASN A 156 19.47 24.08 32.38
C ASN A 156 18.54 24.61 33.48
N TYR A 157 17.34 24.05 33.62
CA TYR A 157 16.42 24.45 34.70
C TYR A 157 17.01 24.16 36.09
N LYS A 158 17.68 23.02 36.30
CA LYS A 158 18.38 22.74 37.56
C LYS A 158 19.47 23.77 37.85
N LYS A 159 20.23 24.17 36.83
CA LYS A 159 21.26 25.21 36.96
C LYS A 159 20.66 26.56 37.33
N GLU A 160 19.61 26.99 36.64
CA GLU A 160 18.90 28.24 36.95
C GLU A 160 18.34 28.25 38.37
N ILE A 161 17.73 27.15 38.82
CA ILE A 161 17.25 27.00 40.20
C ILE A 161 18.41 27.15 41.20
N ASN A 162 19.55 26.51 40.94
CA ASN A 162 20.72 26.60 41.81
C ASN A 162 21.29 28.04 41.84
N ASP A 163 21.36 28.71 40.70
CA ASP A 163 21.86 30.08 40.57
C ASP A 163 20.93 31.07 41.31
N LEU A 164 19.61 30.94 41.14
CA LEU A 164 18.62 31.71 41.88
C LEU A 164 18.70 31.44 43.39
N TRP A 165 18.90 30.18 43.79
CA TRP A 165 19.06 29.83 45.20
C TRP A 165 20.32 30.44 45.81
N ALA A 166 21.44 30.43 45.06
CA ALA A 166 22.68 31.09 45.47
C ALA A 166 22.51 32.60 45.58
N MET A 167 21.79 33.23 44.64
CA MET A 167 21.46 34.65 44.68
C MET A 167 20.62 35.02 45.91
N VAL A 168 19.57 34.25 46.21
CA VAL A 168 18.73 34.43 47.41
C VAL A 168 19.58 34.31 48.67
N LYS A 169 20.47 33.31 48.75
CA LYS A 169 21.36 33.12 49.91
C LYS A 169 22.33 34.30 50.09
N LYS A 170 22.85 34.85 48.99
CA LYS A 170 23.72 36.05 48.99
C LYS A 170 22.95 37.28 49.51
N LEU A 171 21.78 37.56 48.93
CA LEU A 171 20.92 38.68 49.35
C LEU A 171 20.46 38.55 50.81
N GLN A 172 20.16 37.34 51.28
CA GLN A 172 19.85 37.10 52.70
C GLN A 172 21.05 37.38 53.60
N GLY A 173 22.27 37.05 53.17
CA GLY A 173 23.50 37.37 53.89
C GLY A 173 23.75 38.88 53.97
N GLU A 174 23.59 39.59 52.86
CA GLU A 174 23.71 41.05 52.78
C GLU A 174 22.66 41.76 53.64
N ASN A 175 21.39 41.34 53.58
CA ASN A 175 20.34 41.89 54.43
C ASN A 175 20.62 41.70 55.92
N LYS A 176 21.17 40.53 56.32
CA LYS A 176 21.61 40.31 57.71
C LYS A 176 22.75 41.25 58.08
N HIS A 177 23.73 41.42 57.20
CA HIS A 177 24.87 42.31 57.44
C HIS A 177 24.44 43.77 57.58
N LEU A 178 23.60 44.28 56.67
CA LEU A 178 23.04 45.63 56.74
C LEU A 178 22.18 45.83 58.00
N SER A 179 21.37 44.83 58.38
CA SER A 179 20.58 44.88 59.61
C SER A 179 21.47 45.00 60.86
N SER A 180 22.59 44.27 60.91
CA SER A 180 23.57 44.39 62.00
C SER A 180 24.28 45.75 62.00
N ALA A 181 24.69 46.25 60.83
CA ALA A 181 25.35 47.55 60.70
C ALA A 181 24.42 48.71 61.11
N LEU A 182 23.14 48.67 60.75
CA LEU A 182 22.13 49.64 61.19
C LEU A 182 21.89 49.56 62.71
N ALA A 183 21.91 48.37 63.30
CA ALA A 183 21.81 48.20 64.75
C ALA A 183 23.05 48.79 65.48
N GLU A 184 24.24 48.65 64.91
CA GLU A 184 25.47 49.28 65.41
C GLU A 184 25.45 50.80 65.24
N HIS A 185 24.93 51.32 64.13
CA HIS A 185 24.80 52.76 63.89
C HIS A 185 23.78 53.40 64.85
N ARG A 186 22.65 52.73 65.08
CA ARG A 186 21.64 53.14 66.07
C ARG A 186 22.19 53.20 67.51
N ASN A 187 23.21 52.41 67.83
CA ASN A 187 23.91 52.47 69.12
C ASN A 187 24.98 53.58 69.19
N LYS A 188 25.41 54.14 68.05
CA LYS A 188 26.42 55.23 67.97
C LYS A 188 25.80 56.63 67.88
N GLU A 189 24.51 56.75 67.54
CA GLU A 189 23.77 58.02 67.48
C GLU A 189 23.43 58.66 68.86
N SER A 190 23.96 58.13 69.97
CA SER A 190 23.75 58.70 71.32
C SER A 190 24.85 59.66 71.80
N GLU A 191 25.93 59.86 71.03
CA GLU A 191 27.06 60.73 71.41
C GLU A 191 27.64 61.46 70.20
N ALA A 192 27.04 62.58 69.78
CA ALA A 192 27.73 63.61 68.97
C ALA A 192 26.93 64.92 68.94
N ASP A 193 27.23 65.84 69.84
CA ASP A 193 26.88 67.27 69.73
C ASP A 193 28.01 68.10 70.32
N ALA A 194 28.69 68.91 69.51
CA ALA A 194 29.03 70.31 69.80
C ALA A 194 30.04 70.92 68.80
N ASP A 195 29.80 72.20 68.49
CA ASP A 195 30.76 73.26 68.13
C ASP A 195 31.27 73.39 66.68
N SER A 196 31.42 74.58 66.09
CA SER A 196 31.09 75.96 66.45
C SER A 196 31.30 76.85 65.21
N ALA A 197 30.65 78.01 65.15
CA ALA A 197 30.68 78.95 64.02
C ALA A 197 31.93 79.85 63.99
N ASN A 198 32.52 80.08 62.81
CA ASN A 198 33.52 81.12 62.57
C ASN A 198 33.35 81.81 61.20
N GLY A 199 33.52 83.15 61.15
CA GLY A 199 33.27 83.99 59.97
C GLY A 199 34.36 83.98 58.88
N GLN A 200 35.50 83.33 59.11
CA GLN A 200 36.40 82.82 58.04
C GLN A 200 35.80 81.60 57.34
N GLY A 201 34.96 80.87 58.07
CA GLY A 201 34.17 79.75 57.60
C GLY A 201 33.14 80.12 56.54
N ILE A 202 32.79 81.39 56.29
CA ILE A 202 31.88 81.73 55.18
C ILE A 202 32.61 81.64 53.84
N ARG A 203 33.86 82.11 53.75
CA ARG A 203 34.68 81.99 52.53
C ARG A 203 35.20 80.57 52.34
N GLU A 204 35.58 79.91 53.42
CA GLU A 204 35.92 78.49 53.41
C GLU A 204 34.67 77.63 53.13
N ALA A 205 33.47 78.00 53.60
CA ALA A 205 32.22 77.34 53.22
C ALA A 205 31.83 77.62 51.77
N GLU A 206 32.08 78.82 51.23
CA GLU A 206 31.87 79.11 49.81
C GLU A 206 32.82 78.28 48.93
N ILE A 207 34.09 78.15 49.32
CA ILE A 207 35.06 77.26 48.65
C ILE A 207 34.64 75.79 48.81
N GLN A 208 34.21 75.38 50.00
CA GLN A 208 33.71 74.04 50.28
C GLN A 208 32.47 73.72 49.45
N ILE A 209 31.52 74.65 49.30
CA ILE A 209 30.34 74.48 48.44
C ILE A 209 30.76 74.30 46.97
N ILE A 210 31.79 75.01 46.51
CA ILE A 210 32.30 74.85 45.15
C ILE A 210 32.98 73.48 44.98
N GLU A 211 33.74 73.02 45.97
CA GLU A 211 34.33 71.68 45.98
C GLU A 211 33.24 70.59 46.03
N ASP A 212 32.23 70.74 46.89
CA ASP A 212 31.09 69.83 46.98
C ASP A 212 30.31 69.79 45.67
N LEU A 213 30.06 70.95 45.05
CA LEU A 213 29.42 71.03 43.73
C LEU A 213 30.27 70.39 42.64
N ARG A 214 31.61 70.50 42.73
CA ARG A 214 32.53 69.85 41.79
C ARG A 214 32.51 68.33 41.96
N ASP A 215 32.48 67.85 43.19
CA ASP A 215 32.39 66.44 43.52
C ASP A 215 31.03 65.86 43.15
N GLU A 216 29.95 66.60 43.36
CA GLU A 216 28.59 66.26 42.90
C GLU A 216 28.52 66.22 41.36
N ASN A 217 29.16 67.18 40.68
CA ASN A 217 29.22 67.22 39.21
C ASN A 217 30.06 66.05 38.68
N GLN A 218 31.16 65.69 39.36
CA GLN A 218 31.97 64.53 39.04
C GLN A 218 31.19 63.22 39.25
N ARG A 219 30.46 63.10 40.37
CA ARG A 219 29.54 61.98 40.63
C ARG A 219 28.49 61.85 39.54
N ARG A 220 27.79 62.93 39.17
CA ARG A 220 26.80 62.90 38.08
C ARG A 220 27.42 62.55 36.73
N LYS A 221 28.66 62.95 36.45
CA LYS A 221 29.37 62.52 35.23
C LYS A 221 29.66 61.03 35.22
N ASP A 222 30.06 60.47 36.36
CA ASP A 222 30.36 59.05 36.47
C ASP A 222 29.06 58.22 36.44
N GLU A 223 27.98 58.69 37.07
CA GLU A 223 26.62 58.13 36.91
C GLU A 223 26.16 58.15 35.44
N LEU A 224 26.36 59.26 34.73
CA LEU A 224 26.00 59.37 33.32
C LEU A 224 26.79 58.37 32.46
N LYS A 225 28.07 58.13 32.74
CA LYS A 225 28.85 57.08 32.06
C LYS A 225 28.31 55.68 32.35
N THR A 226 27.92 55.39 33.58
CA THR A 226 27.33 54.08 33.93
C THR A 226 26.01 53.86 33.22
N LEU A 227 25.09 54.83 33.27
CA LEU A 227 23.82 54.76 32.55
C LEU A 227 24.00 54.66 31.02
N GLN A 228 25.03 55.32 30.48
CA GLN A 228 25.35 55.24 29.06
C GLN A 228 25.92 53.86 28.68
N HIS A 229 26.69 53.23 29.57
CA HIS A 229 27.17 51.86 29.38
C HIS A 229 26.01 50.86 29.42
N ASP A 230 25.14 50.95 30.43
CA ASP A 230 23.95 50.10 30.58
C ASP A 230 23.00 50.25 29.38
N ALA A 231 22.85 51.46 28.85
CA ALA A 231 22.05 51.72 27.65
C ALA A 231 22.63 51.04 26.39
N GLU A 232 23.95 51.04 26.21
CA GLU A 232 24.58 50.36 25.08
C GLU A 232 24.51 48.84 25.24
N GLU A 233 24.66 48.31 26.45
CA GLU A 233 24.48 46.88 26.72
C GLU A 233 23.04 46.42 26.41
N SER A 234 22.05 47.16 26.89
CA SER A 234 20.64 46.89 26.59
C SER A 234 20.34 46.96 25.09
N LYS A 235 20.95 47.91 24.37
CA LYS A 235 20.81 48.01 22.91
C LYS A 235 21.36 46.79 22.19
N VAL A 236 22.53 46.28 22.59
CA VAL A 236 23.10 45.04 22.03
C VAL A 236 22.20 43.84 22.31
N GLU A 237 21.60 43.76 23.50
CA GLU A 237 20.64 42.72 23.83
C GLU A 237 19.38 42.79 22.93
N VAL A 238 18.83 44.00 22.73
CA VAL A 238 17.68 44.22 21.83
C VAL A 238 18.01 43.80 20.40
N GLU A 239 19.20 44.14 19.89
CA GLU A 239 19.66 43.72 18.56
C GLU A 239 19.80 42.19 18.46
N SER A 240 20.31 41.54 19.51
CA SER A 240 20.40 40.07 19.58
C SER A 240 19.03 39.41 19.57
N LEU A 241 18.09 39.91 20.39
CA LEU A 241 16.71 39.43 20.43
C LEU A 241 16.01 39.64 19.09
N HIS A 242 16.23 40.78 18.43
CA HIS A 242 15.69 41.06 17.10
C HIS A 242 16.17 40.02 16.07
N ASN A 243 17.47 39.71 16.06
CA ASN A 243 18.05 38.69 15.19
C ASN A 243 17.46 37.28 15.47
N ASN A 244 17.20 36.95 16.73
CA ASN A 244 16.58 35.69 17.10
C ASN A 244 15.11 35.62 16.63
N ILE A 245 14.36 36.72 16.77
CA ILE A 245 12.99 36.85 16.24
C ILE A 245 12.99 36.66 14.73
N GLU A 246 13.90 37.28 13.98
CA GLU A 246 14.00 37.09 12.53
C GLU A 246 14.26 35.63 12.15
N LYS A 247 15.17 34.94 12.85
CA LYS A 247 15.43 33.51 12.63
C LYS A 247 14.17 32.67 12.85
N LEU A 248 13.43 32.94 13.93
CA LEU A 248 12.18 32.26 14.24
C LEU A 248 11.11 32.52 13.16
N ILE A 249 11.00 33.74 12.65
CA ILE A 249 10.10 34.08 11.54
C ILE A 249 10.44 33.25 10.29
N ARG A 250 11.72 33.17 9.91
CA ARG A 250 12.15 32.37 8.75
C ARG A 250 11.86 30.88 8.94
N GLN A 251 12.12 30.34 10.13
CA GLN A 251 11.80 28.95 10.47
C GLN A 251 10.30 28.68 10.42
N ASN A 252 9.47 29.58 10.95
CA ASN A 252 8.02 29.45 10.92
C ASN A 252 7.48 29.46 9.48
N GLN A 253 7.97 30.37 8.63
CA GLN A 253 7.61 30.38 7.20
C GLN A 253 7.98 29.07 6.50
N GLU A 254 9.14 28.49 6.80
CA GLU A 254 9.55 27.20 6.26
C GLU A 254 8.65 26.06 6.75
N LEU A 255 8.28 26.05 8.02
CA LEU A 255 7.32 25.09 8.57
C LEU A 255 5.94 25.22 7.91
N LEU A 256 5.46 26.44 7.66
CA LEU A 256 4.21 26.67 6.94
C LEU A 256 4.28 26.13 5.50
N ARG A 257 5.40 26.33 4.79
CA ARG A 257 5.61 25.77 3.45
C ARG A 257 5.61 24.24 3.48
N LYS A 258 6.34 23.63 4.42
CA LYS A 258 6.39 22.18 4.62
C LYS A 258 5.01 21.61 4.96
N ASN A 259 4.25 22.26 5.84
CA ASN A 259 2.90 21.85 6.20
C ASN A 259 1.96 21.92 4.98
N SER A 260 1.99 22.99 4.20
CA SER A 260 1.22 23.09 2.95
C SER A 260 1.57 21.99 1.95
N SER A 261 2.87 21.66 1.82
CA SER A 261 3.32 20.54 0.99
C SER A 261 2.81 19.20 1.51
N LEU A 262 2.97 18.90 2.80
CA LEU A 262 2.48 17.67 3.42
C LEU A 262 0.97 17.53 3.28
N GLN A 263 0.22 18.62 3.43
CA GLN A 263 -1.23 18.61 3.23
C GLN A 263 -1.62 18.29 1.78
N LYS A 264 -0.86 18.76 0.78
CA LYS A 264 -1.05 18.39 -0.64
C LYS A 264 -0.79 16.89 -0.85
N HIS A 265 0.32 16.36 -0.32
CA HIS A 265 0.63 14.93 -0.40
C HIS A 265 -0.44 14.08 0.29
N GLY A 266 -0.93 14.50 1.46
CA GLY A 266 -2.03 13.84 2.17
C GLY A 266 -3.32 13.78 1.33
N ARG A 267 -3.67 14.86 0.62
CA ARG A 267 -4.82 14.86 -0.29
C ARG A 267 -4.64 13.90 -1.46
N LEU A 268 -3.45 13.83 -2.06
CA LEU A 268 -3.16 12.90 -3.16
C LEU A 268 -3.26 11.44 -2.70
N LEU A 269 -2.66 11.10 -1.55
CA LEU A 269 -2.76 9.75 -0.98
C LEU A 269 -4.22 9.34 -0.70
N VAL A 270 -5.06 10.26 -0.22
CA VAL A 270 -6.49 9.99 -0.03
C VAL A 270 -7.18 9.75 -1.37
N GLN A 271 -6.88 10.52 -2.41
CA GLN A 271 -7.42 10.31 -3.76
C GLN A 271 -7.01 8.93 -4.31
N GLU A 272 -5.74 8.59 -4.25
CA GLU A 272 -5.23 7.28 -4.69
C GLU A 272 -5.88 6.13 -3.90
N LYS A 273 -6.01 6.26 -2.57
CA LYS A 273 -6.73 5.28 -1.74
C LYS A 273 -8.18 5.09 -2.21
N THR A 274 -8.89 6.17 -2.51
CA THR A 274 -10.28 6.08 -3.00
C THR A 274 -10.37 5.44 -4.39
N GLU A 275 -9.37 5.65 -5.25
CA GLU A 275 -9.30 4.99 -6.56
C GLU A 275 -9.05 3.49 -6.43
N PHE A 276 -8.11 3.08 -5.58
CA PHE A 276 -7.86 1.67 -5.31
C PHE A 276 -9.09 0.99 -4.72
N HIS A 277 -9.79 1.66 -3.80
CA HIS A 277 -11.02 1.12 -3.23
C HIS A 277 -12.11 0.92 -4.30
N ARG A 278 -12.30 1.89 -5.21
CA ARG A 278 -13.22 1.73 -6.34
C ARG A 278 -12.84 0.58 -7.27
N ARG A 279 -11.56 0.43 -7.60
CA ARG A 279 -11.08 -0.69 -8.43
C ARG A 279 -11.30 -2.03 -7.74
N LEU A 280 -11.00 -2.10 -6.44
CA LEU A 280 -11.23 -3.30 -5.64
C LEU A 280 -12.71 -3.68 -5.62
N GLN A 281 -13.60 -2.73 -5.33
CA GLN A 281 -15.04 -2.94 -5.33
C GLN A 281 -15.54 -3.46 -6.69
N SER A 282 -15.07 -2.89 -7.80
CA SER A 282 -15.42 -3.36 -9.15
C SER A 282 -14.98 -4.81 -9.40
N VAL A 283 -13.80 -5.20 -8.91
CA VAL A 283 -13.29 -6.58 -9.04
C VAL A 283 -14.04 -7.55 -8.11
N GLU A 284 -14.44 -7.11 -6.93
CA GLU A 284 -15.28 -7.88 -6.01
C GLU A 284 -16.67 -8.14 -6.61
N GLU A 285 -17.30 -7.12 -7.19
CA GLU A 285 -18.57 -7.24 -7.90
C GLU A 285 -18.47 -8.22 -9.09
N GLN A 286 -17.39 -8.14 -9.88
CA GLN A 286 -17.13 -9.09 -10.96
C GLN A 286 -16.93 -10.53 -10.43
N ASN A 287 -16.23 -10.70 -9.31
CA ASN A 287 -16.06 -12.01 -8.69
C ASN A 287 -17.40 -12.59 -8.21
N ILE A 288 -18.26 -11.77 -7.62
CA ILE A 288 -19.61 -12.20 -7.21
C ILE A 288 -20.41 -12.63 -8.43
N GLN A 289 -20.39 -11.86 -9.53
CA GLN A 289 -21.06 -12.21 -10.77
C GLN A 289 -20.55 -13.54 -11.34
N LEU A 290 -19.23 -13.75 -11.40
CA LEU A 290 -18.64 -14.99 -11.88
C LEU A 290 -19.00 -16.19 -10.99
N ARG A 291 -19.02 -16.02 -9.66
CA ARG A 291 -19.45 -17.06 -8.72
C ARG A 291 -20.90 -17.44 -8.93
N ASN A 292 -21.78 -16.46 -9.15
CA ASN A 292 -23.20 -16.72 -9.45
C ASN A 292 -23.35 -17.48 -10.77
N LEU A 293 -22.67 -17.03 -11.83
CA LEU A 293 -22.73 -17.70 -13.12
C LEU A 293 -22.18 -19.15 -13.05
N LEU A 294 -21.11 -19.37 -12.28
CA LEU A 294 -20.57 -20.70 -12.05
C LEU A 294 -21.57 -21.59 -11.30
N ASN A 295 -22.25 -21.04 -10.29
CA ASN A 295 -23.29 -21.75 -9.55
C ASN A 295 -24.48 -22.13 -10.44
N ASP A 296 -24.94 -21.20 -11.28
CA ASP A 296 -26.04 -21.43 -12.22
C ASP A 296 -25.66 -22.48 -13.27
N THR A 297 -24.45 -22.39 -13.82
CA THR A 297 -23.90 -23.39 -14.75
C THR A 297 -23.79 -24.76 -14.07
N SER A 298 -23.31 -24.82 -12.83
CA SER A 298 -23.22 -26.07 -12.07
C SER A 298 -24.59 -26.69 -11.81
N ARG A 299 -25.62 -25.88 -11.51
CA ARG A 299 -27.01 -26.33 -11.39
C ARG A 299 -27.51 -26.90 -12.71
N ALA A 300 -27.36 -26.19 -13.82
CA ALA A 300 -27.77 -26.67 -15.14
C ALA A 300 -27.07 -27.98 -15.54
N CYS A 301 -25.77 -28.13 -15.24
CA CYS A 301 -25.06 -29.39 -15.47
C CYS A 301 -25.61 -30.55 -14.63
N LYS A 302 -25.95 -30.32 -13.36
CA LYS A 302 -26.58 -31.33 -12.49
C LYS A 302 -27.97 -31.72 -12.99
N ASP A 303 -28.77 -30.75 -13.41
CA ASP A 303 -30.12 -30.99 -13.94
C ASP A 303 -30.05 -31.84 -15.21
N LEU A 304 -29.16 -31.50 -16.15
CA LEU A 304 -28.91 -32.29 -17.37
C LEU A 304 -28.41 -33.70 -17.06
N GLN A 305 -27.51 -33.84 -16.09
CA GLN A 305 -27.02 -35.16 -15.67
C GLN A 305 -28.13 -35.99 -15.04
N THR A 306 -29.02 -35.37 -14.27
CA THR A 306 -30.20 -36.02 -13.68
C THR A 306 -31.17 -36.46 -14.77
N GLN A 307 -31.42 -35.60 -15.76
CA GLN A 307 -32.26 -35.93 -16.92
C GLN A 307 -31.67 -37.09 -17.72
N LYS A 308 -30.37 -37.08 -17.97
CA LYS A 308 -29.69 -38.16 -18.70
C LYS A 308 -29.76 -39.50 -17.95
N LEU A 309 -29.61 -39.49 -16.63
CA LEU A 309 -29.80 -40.70 -15.81
C LEU A 309 -31.24 -41.24 -15.88
N GLN A 310 -32.24 -40.36 -16.02
CA GLN A 310 -33.64 -40.77 -16.20
C GLN A 310 -33.91 -41.35 -17.59
N GLU A 311 -33.21 -40.88 -18.63
CA GLU A 311 -33.30 -41.40 -19.99
C GLU A 311 -32.57 -42.75 -20.16
N ASP A 312 -31.38 -42.88 -19.56
CA ASP A 312 -30.55 -44.09 -19.65
C ASP A 312 -31.06 -45.24 -18.76
N ASP A 313 -31.77 -44.95 -17.65
CA ASP A 313 -32.37 -45.93 -16.73
C ASP A 313 -33.86 -45.61 -16.41
N PRO A 314 -34.79 -45.95 -17.32
CA PRO A 314 -36.21 -45.67 -17.15
C PRO A 314 -36.91 -46.54 -16.09
N GLU A 315 -36.24 -47.57 -15.56
CA GLU A 315 -36.73 -48.38 -14.44
C GLU A 315 -36.49 -47.71 -13.09
N ASN A 316 -35.39 -46.95 -12.93
CA ASN A 316 -35.12 -46.12 -11.75
C ASN A 316 -35.58 -44.66 -11.87
N ALA A 317 -36.11 -44.24 -13.02
CA ALA A 317 -36.72 -42.92 -13.14
C ALA A 317 -37.90 -42.77 -12.15
N PRO A 318 -38.00 -41.66 -11.39
CA PRO A 318 -39.08 -41.45 -10.45
C PRO A 318 -40.43 -41.41 -11.18
N ARG A 319 -41.24 -42.46 -11.02
CA ARG A 319 -42.52 -42.68 -11.70
C ARG A 319 -43.72 -42.17 -10.90
N PHE A 320 -43.57 -41.06 -10.20
CA PHE A 320 -44.68 -40.51 -9.43
C PHE A 320 -45.67 -39.82 -10.36
N THR A 321 -46.95 -40.14 -10.20
CA THR A 321 -48.00 -39.39 -10.89
C THR A 321 -48.15 -38.00 -10.27
N LEU A 322 -48.63 -37.01 -11.04
CA LEU A 322 -48.94 -35.67 -10.51
C LEU A 322 -49.93 -35.72 -9.33
N ALA A 323 -50.75 -36.77 -9.24
CA ALA A 323 -51.64 -37.02 -8.13
C ALA A 323 -50.87 -37.45 -6.87
N GLU A 324 -50.00 -38.46 -6.98
CA GLU A 324 -49.15 -38.92 -5.88
C GLU A 324 -48.24 -37.81 -5.35
N LEU A 325 -47.66 -36.98 -6.23
CA LEU A 325 -46.81 -35.88 -5.81
C LEU A 325 -47.60 -34.81 -5.01
N ARG A 326 -48.85 -34.52 -5.42
CA ARG A 326 -49.73 -33.61 -4.68
C ARG A 326 -50.10 -34.20 -3.32
N GLU A 327 -50.41 -35.49 -3.29
CA GLU A 327 -50.76 -36.22 -2.07
C GLU A 327 -49.59 -36.20 -1.08
N VAL A 328 -48.37 -36.53 -1.52
CA VAL A 328 -47.14 -36.48 -0.72
C VAL A 328 -46.80 -35.06 -0.28
N LEU A 329 -46.98 -34.04 -1.13
CA LEU A 329 -46.75 -32.65 -0.73
C LEU A 329 -47.77 -32.16 0.31
N GLN A 330 -49.02 -32.56 0.16
CA GLN A 330 -50.09 -32.23 1.10
C GLN A 330 -49.84 -32.94 2.43
N GLU A 331 -49.48 -34.22 2.40
CA GLU A 331 -49.03 -34.99 3.57
C GLU A 331 -47.81 -34.37 4.23
N LYS A 332 -46.77 -34.01 3.45
CA LYS A 332 -45.57 -33.31 3.96
C LYS A 332 -45.94 -32.01 4.66
N ASN A 333 -46.84 -31.22 4.08
CA ASN A 333 -47.26 -29.94 4.69
C ASN A 333 -48.07 -30.16 5.97
N MET A 334 -48.96 -31.17 6.01
CA MET A 334 -49.68 -31.56 7.22
C MET A 334 -48.72 -32.05 8.31
N LEU A 335 -47.78 -32.92 7.97
CA LEU A 335 -46.76 -33.42 8.88
C LEU A 335 -45.83 -32.31 9.35
N LYS A 336 -45.46 -31.36 8.50
CA LYS A 336 -44.67 -30.19 8.89
C LYS A 336 -45.42 -29.31 9.89
N GLY A 337 -46.71 -29.10 9.69
CA GLY A 337 -47.56 -28.43 10.69
C GLY A 337 -47.62 -29.19 12.01
N ARG A 338 -47.77 -30.53 11.95
CA ARG A 338 -47.79 -31.37 13.14
C ARG A 338 -46.44 -31.41 13.87
N VAL A 339 -45.34 -31.41 13.14
CA VAL A 339 -43.98 -31.35 13.70
C VAL A 339 -43.78 -30.01 14.40
N LEU A 340 -44.17 -28.89 13.79
CA LEU A 340 -44.09 -27.58 14.45
C LEU A 340 -44.92 -27.53 15.74
N GLU A 341 -46.13 -28.09 15.71
CA GLU A 341 -47.00 -28.15 16.90
C GLU A 341 -46.39 -29.05 18.01
N LEU A 342 -45.80 -30.18 17.64
CA LEU A 342 -45.12 -31.07 18.57
C LEU A 342 -43.81 -30.48 19.11
N GLU A 343 -43.04 -29.78 18.28
CA GLU A 343 -41.84 -29.04 18.66
C GLU A 343 -42.21 -27.92 19.65
N GLU A 344 -43.30 -27.20 19.41
CA GLU A 344 -43.84 -26.19 20.34
C GLU A 344 -44.27 -26.81 21.67
N GLN A 345 -45.00 -27.93 21.64
CA GLN A 345 -45.40 -28.66 22.85
C GLN A 345 -44.20 -29.21 23.62
N LEU A 346 -43.18 -29.72 22.93
CA LEU A 346 -41.94 -30.18 23.53
C LEU A 346 -41.14 -29.04 24.14
N GLU A 347 -41.09 -27.87 23.50
CA GLU A 347 -40.43 -26.69 24.04
C GLU A 347 -41.15 -26.18 25.30
N GLN A 348 -42.49 -26.26 25.34
CA GLN A 348 -43.30 -25.91 26.52
C GLN A 348 -43.14 -26.93 27.67
N LEU A 349 -42.91 -28.21 27.36
CA LEU A 349 -42.71 -29.29 28.34
C LEU A 349 -41.25 -29.47 28.76
N ARG A 350 -40.34 -28.72 28.14
CA ARG A 350 -38.91 -28.80 28.44
C ARG A 350 -38.64 -28.17 29.81
N PRO A 351 -38.11 -28.93 30.79
CA PRO A 351 -37.72 -28.35 32.06
C PRO A 351 -36.60 -27.33 31.83
N ALA A 352 -36.72 -26.15 32.44
CA ALA A 352 -35.79 -25.00 32.36
C ALA A 352 -34.36 -25.28 32.88
N SER A 353 -33.95 -26.55 33.04
CA SER A 353 -32.73 -26.96 33.71
C SER A 353 -31.57 -27.33 32.77
N THR A 354 -31.67 -27.06 31.45
CA THR A 354 -30.59 -27.38 30.49
C THR A 354 -30.33 -26.26 29.46
N GLU A 355 -30.40 -25.00 29.87
CA GLU A 355 -29.94 -23.88 29.04
C GLU A 355 -28.40 -23.72 28.99
N SER A 356 -27.65 -24.44 29.83
CA SER A 356 -26.18 -24.32 29.89
C SER A 356 -25.44 -25.00 28.73
N ASP A 357 -26.02 -26.03 28.12
CA ASP A 357 -25.28 -26.93 27.20
C ASP A 357 -25.53 -26.64 25.71
N ARG A 358 -26.37 -25.65 25.37
CA ARG A 358 -26.67 -25.32 23.96
C ARG A 358 -25.81 -24.21 23.34
N LYS A 359 -24.99 -23.52 24.13
CA LYS A 359 -24.11 -22.45 23.61
C LYS A 359 -22.84 -22.97 22.95
N SER A 360 -22.40 -24.21 23.22
CA SER A 360 -21.17 -24.76 22.62
C SER A 360 -21.33 -25.23 21.17
N ASP A 361 -22.54 -25.62 20.76
CA ASP A 361 -22.75 -26.30 19.47
C ASP A 361 -23.24 -25.38 18.35
N ILE A 362 -23.70 -24.17 18.69
CA ILE A 362 -24.11 -23.16 17.70
C ILE A 362 -22.90 -22.33 17.23
N GLU A 363 -21.85 -22.23 18.03
CA GLU A 363 -20.65 -21.44 17.71
C GLU A 363 -19.69 -22.14 16.74
N SER A 364 -19.84 -23.44 16.53
CA SER A 364 -19.00 -24.25 15.61
C SER A 364 -19.56 -24.35 14.18
N GLN A 365 -20.86 -24.11 13.96
CA GLN A 365 -21.46 -24.11 12.60
C GLN A 365 -21.50 -22.75 11.91
N ILE A 366 -21.38 -21.64 12.64
CA ILE A 366 -21.41 -20.28 12.06
C ILE A 366 -20.01 -19.82 11.57
N ARG A 367 -18.92 -20.45 12.02
CA ARG A 367 -17.54 -20.06 11.64
C ARG A 367 -17.08 -20.55 10.25
N THR A 368 -17.81 -21.42 9.55
CA THR A 368 -17.37 -21.98 8.27
C THR A 368 -17.98 -21.29 7.04
N SER A 369 -18.81 -20.25 7.22
CA SER A 369 -19.44 -19.57 6.08
C SER A 369 -19.69 -18.10 6.37
N GLN A 370 -18.60 -17.31 6.47
CA GLN A 370 -18.49 -15.92 6.02
C GLN A 370 -17.22 -15.31 6.62
N SER A 371 -16.25 -15.01 5.76
CA SER A 371 -15.08 -14.21 6.11
C SER A 371 -14.94 -13.08 5.08
N THR A 372 -15.45 -11.91 5.41
CA THR A 372 -14.75 -10.63 5.15
C THR A 372 -15.29 -9.53 6.07
N PRO A 373 -14.43 -8.59 6.52
CA PRO A 373 -14.63 -7.83 7.75
C PRO A 373 -15.13 -6.40 7.49
N GLN A 374 -15.99 -5.89 8.37
CA GLN A 374 -16.27 -4.45 8.46
C GLN A 374 -16.00 -3.97 9.89
N LEU A 375 -15.09 -3.01 9.96
CA LEU A 375 -14.62 -2.29 11.13
C LEU A 375 -15.71 -1.35 11.65
N SER A 376 -16.08 -1.53 12.90
CA SER A 376 -16.89 -0.59 13.69
C SER A 376 -16.03 0.48 14.36
N MET A 377 -16.53 1.72 14.42
CA MET A 377 -16.40 2.70 15.52
C MET A 377 -17.26 3.95 15.16
N PRO A 378 -17.75 4.77 16.12
CA PRO A 378 -18.70 4.51 17.22
C PRO A 378 -19.96 5.43 17.11
N PRO A 379 -21.00 5.32 17.98
CA PRO A 379 -22.13 6.24 17.96
C PRO A 379 -21.93 7.44 18.90
N SER A 380 -22.26 8.63 18.41
CA SER A 380 -22.47 9.85 19.19
C SER A 380 -23.98 10.15 19.26
N SER A 381 -24.47 10.31 20.48
CA SER A 381 -25.83 10.70 20.85
C SER A 381 -26.14 12.18 20.57
N SER A 382 -27.34 12.50 20.05
CA SER A 382 -28.24 13.57 20.54
C SER A 382 -29.42 13.84 19.57
N ALA A 383 -30.64 13.50 20.03
CA ALA A 383 -32.00 14.09 19.90
C ALA A 383 -32.30 15.30 18.96
N PRO A 384 -33.58 15.73 18.76
CA PRO A 384 -34.85 15.01 18.53
C PRO A 384 -35.76 15.60 17.41
N SER A 385 -36.74 14.79 16.96
CA SER A 385 -38.17 15.04 16.64
C SER A 385 -38.70 16.18 15.72
N GLU A 386 -39.57 15.72 14.80
CA GLU A 386 -40.86 16.27 14.28
C GLU A 386 -40.96 17.00 12.93
N ASP A 387 -42.02 16.59 12.21
CA ASP A 387 -42.76 17.16 11.07
C ASP A 387 -42.12 17.32 9.69
N SER A 388 -42.61 16.52 8.71
CA SER A 388 -43.44 17.03 7.58
C SER A 388 -43.65 15.99 6.46
N VAL A 389 -44.92 15.65 6.25
CA VAL A 389 -45.65 15.18 5.06
C VAL A 389 -44.88 14.92 3.74
N SER A 390 -45.00 13.66 3.30
CA SER A 390 -45.13 13.15 1.91
C SER A 390 -44.56 13.94 0.73
N GLU A 391 -43.44 13.46 0.20
CA GLU A 391 -43.14 13.51 -1.24
C GLU A 391 -42.54 12.16 -1.67
N GLU A 392 -43.37 11.35 -2.33
CA GLU A 392 -42.98 10.06 -2.91
C GLU A 392 -42.10 10.33 -4.15
N CYS A 393 -40.78 10.33 -3.95
CA CYS A 393 -39.82 10.42 -5.05
C CYS A 393 -39.68 9.04 -5.69
N VAL A 394 -40.41 8.81 -6.78
CA VAL A 394 -40.29 7.60 -7.60
C VAL A 394 -38.95 7.64 -8.33
N VAL A 395 -37.94 6.96 -7.78
CA VAL A 395 -36.61 6.87 -8.39
C VAL A 395 -36.67 5.89 -9.56
N TYR A 396 -36.71 6.42 -10.78
CA TYR A 396 -36.51 5.62 -11.99
C TYR A 396 -35.09 5.05 -11.99
N GLY A 397 -34.98 3.72 -11.97
CA GLY A 397 -33.71 3.02 -12.04
C GLY A 397 -32.94 3.33 -13.34
N PRO A 398 -31.60 3.28 -13.32
CA PRO A 398 -30.79 3.46 -14.52
C PRO A 398 -31.21 2.48 -15.63
N ILE A 399 -31.41 3.02 -16.83
CA ILE A 399 -31.79 2.27 -18.03
C ILE A 399 -30.82 1.09 -18.24
N ASN A 400 -31.35 -0.10 -18.54
CA ASN A 400 -30.54 -1.28 -18.89
C ASN A 400 -29.61 -0.93 -20.06
N ARG A 401 -28.33 -0.64 -19.79
CA ARG A 401 -27.31 -0.56 -20.83
C ARG A 401 -26.91 -1.97 -21.20
N GLU A 402 -26.98 -2.29 -22.48
CA GLU A 402 -26.52 -3.58 -22.99
C GLU A 402 -25.04 -3.81 -22.60
N PRO A 403 -24.66 -5.06 -22.26
CA PRO A 403 -23.30 -5.39 -21.88
C PRO A 403 -22.30 -4.93 -22.96
N GLU A 404 -21.20 -4.30 -22.56
CA GLU A 404 -20.15 -3.84 -23.50
C GLU A 404 -19.57 -4.98 -24.36
N GLU A 405 -19.73 -6.22 -23.90
CA GLU A 405 -19.37 -7.46 -24.61
C GLU A 405 -20.15 -7.64 -25.92
N LYS A 406 -21.40 -7.17 -26.00
CA LYS A 406 -22.18 -7.14 -27.25
C LYS A 406 -21.75 -6.01 -28.18
N LEU A 407 -21.23 -4.91 -27.63
CA LEU A 407 -20.75 -3.77 -28.41
C LEU A 407 -19.37 -4.00 -29.03
N LYS A 408 -18.48 -4.80 -28.39
CA LYS A 408 -17.11 -5.03 -28.89
C LYS A 408 -16.62 -6.49 -28.73
N PRO A 409 -17.20 -7.45 -29.46
CA PRO A 409 -16.82 -8.87 -29.38
C PRO A 409 -15.33 -9.15 -29.66
N TRP A 410 -14.69 -8.36 -30.53
CA TRP A 410 -13.28 -8.50 -30.91
C TRP A 410 -12.28 -8.18 -29.77
N LYS A 411 -12.72 -7.53 -28.68
CA LYS A 411 -11.84 -7.24 -27.54
C LYS A 411 -11.61 -8.45 -26.63
N TYR A 412 -12.47 -9.46 -26.68
CA TYR A 412 -12.49 -10.58 -25.73
C TYR A 412 -12.18 -11.94 -26.37
N GLU A 413 -11.71 -11.95 -27.62
CA GLU A 413 -11.26 -13.15 -28.30
C GLU A 413 -10.00 -13.71 -27.60
N ARG A 414 -10.03 -14.98 -27.16
CA ARG A 414 -8.87 -15.63 -26.52
C ARG A 414 -7.71 -15.66 -27.51
N LYS A 415 -6.63 -14.95 -27.18
CA LYS A 415 -5.38 -14.96 -27.96
C LYS A 415 -4.66 -16.29 -27.76
N ASP A 416 -4.22 -16.92 -28.85
CA ASP A 416 -3.43 -18.16 -28.80
C ASP A 416 -2.13 -17.98 -27.98
N SER A 417 -1.77 -19.00 -27.17
CA SER A 417 -0.47 -19.05 -26.48
C SER A 417 0.69 -18.95 -27.48
N GLY A 418 1.84 -18.41 -27.05
CA GLY A 418 3.04 -18.31 -27.89
C GLY A 418 3.49 -19.69 -28.40
N VAL A 419 3.40 -20.70 -27.53
CA VAL A 419 3.66 -22.10 -27.83
C VAL A 419 2.65 -22.68 -28.84
N ARG A 420 1.35 -22.42 -28.70
CA ARG A 420 0.36 -22.84 -29.72
C ARG A 420 0.58 -22.17 -31.04
N ARG A 421 0.99 -20.89 -31.06
CA ARG A 421 1.37 -20.19 -32.29
C ARG A 421 2.61 -20.81 -32.93
N PHE A 422 3.59 -21.22 -32.13
CA PHE A 422 4.79 -21.90 -32.57
C PHE A 422 4.48 -23.28 -33.22
N PHE A 423 3.58 -24.06 -32.64
CA PHE A 423 3.19 -25.38 -33.18
C PHE A 423 1.97 -25.37 -34.13
N ARG A 424 1.36 -24.20 -34.40
CA ARG A 424 0.13 -24.04 -35.22
C ARG A 424 0.29 -24.54 -36.64
N PHE A 425 1.52 -24.56 -37.15
CA PHE A 425 1.86 -25.00 -38.49
C PHE A 425 1.50 -26.48 -38.74
N PHE A 426 1.62 -27.34 -37.72
CA PHE A 426 1.38 -28.78 -37.86
C PHE A 426 -0.10 -29.17 -37.93
N TYR A 427 -1.00 -28.37 -37.35
CA TYR A 427 -2.44 -28.66 -37.33
C TYR A 427 -3.18 -28.21 -38.60
N LYS A 428 -2.57 -27.37 -39.46
CA LYS A 428 -3.19 -26.88 -40.70
C LYS A 428 -2.99 -27.80 -41.92
N GLY A 429 -2.58 -29.04 -41.71
CA GLY A 429 -2.39 -30.04 -42.77
C GLY A 429 -3.66 -30.74 -43.25
N THR A 430 -4.82 -30.54 -42.61
CA THR A 430 -6.10 -31.08 -43.10
C THR A 430 -7.20 -30.02 -42.93
N TYR A 431 -7.93 -29.76 -44.00
CA TYR A 431 -9.00 -28.75 -44.14
C TYR A 431 -8.56 -27.28 -44.29
N SER A 432 -8.53 -26.85 -45.55
CA SER A 432 -8.44 -25.45 -45.98
C SER A 432 -9.84 -24.81 -45.94
N PRO A 433 -10.10 -23.75 -45.16
CA PRO A 433 -11.25 -22.88 -45.39
C PRO A 433 -10.86 -21.85 -46.44
N ARG A 434 -11.56 -21.94 -47.56
CA ARG A 434 -11.58 -21.01 -48.69
C ARG A 434 -11.57 -19.55 -48.22
N ARG A 435 -10.54 -18.82 -48.63
CA ARG A 435 -10.38 -17.37 -48.48
C ARG A 435 -11.39 -16.69 -49.42
N GLU A 436 -12.47 -16.11 -48.90
CA GLU A 436 -13.28 -15.16 -49.65
C GLU A 436 -12.66 -13.77 -49.52
N SER A 437 -12.19 -13.27 -50.65
CA SER A 437 -11.78 -11.88 -50.87
C SER A 437 -13.02 -11.00 -50.99
N SER A 438 -13.21 -10.06 -50.07
CA SER A 438 -14.03 -8.88 -50.28
C SER A 438 -13.27 -7.63 -49.82
N SER A 439 -12.67 -6.97 -50.79
CA SER A 439 -12.26 -5.58 -50.71
C SER A 439 -13.51 -4.69 -50.72
N THR A 440 -13.79 -3.99 -49.63
CA THR A 440 -14.69 -2.83 -49.67
C THR A 440 -14.29 -1.83 -48.59
N SER A 441 -13.46 -0.86 -48.99
CA SER A 441 -13.20 0.36 -48.25
C SER A 441 -14.37 1.33 -48.41
N THR A 442 -15.04 1.71 -47.32
CA THR A 442 -15.86 2.94 -47.22
C THR A 442 -15.79 3.50 -45.79
N PRO A 443 -16.02 4.81 -45.60
CA PRO A 443 -15.20 5.65 -44.72
C PRO A 443 -15.80 5.90 -43.33
N VAL A 444 -14.91 6.33 -42.41
CA VAL A 444 -15.23 6.78 -41.04
C VAL A 444 -15.92 8.16 -41.08
N PRO A 445 -17.03 8.39 -40.35
CA PRO A 445 -17.64 9.72 -40.25
C PRO A 445 -16.90 10.62 -39.25
N ILE A 446 -16.66 11.86 -39.65
CA ILE A 446 -16.13 12.96 -38.82
C ILE A 446 -17.30 13.55 -38.00
N PRO A 447 -17.17 13.75 -36.66
CA PRO A 447 -18.19 14.45 -35.89
C PRO A 447 -18.20 15.96 -36.20
N ALA A 448 -19.39 16.49 -36.51
CA ALA A 448 -19.61 17.92 -36.71
C ALA A 448 -19.56 18.69 -35.38
N HIS A 449 -18.80 19.79 -35.36
CA HIS A 449 -18.91 20.84 -34.35
C HIS A 449 -20.25 21.59 -34.52
N PRO A 450 -20.97 21.93 -33.44
CA PRO A 450 -22.03 22.93 -33.52
C PRO A 450 -21.44 24.33 -33.35
N LEU A 451 -21.59 25.15 -34.39
CA LEU A 451 -21.51 26.62 -34.31
C LEU A 451 -22.90 27.17 -33.96
N GLY A 452 -22.95 27.98 -32.91
CA GLY A 452 -23.81 29.17 -32.79
C GLY A 452 -25.27 28.98 -32.39
N ASN A 453 -25.62 29.45 -31.19
CA ASN A 453 -25.97 30.86 -30.97
C ASN A 453 -25.66 31.29 -29.54
#